data_AF-A0A914W271-F1
#
_entry.id   AF-A0A914W271-F1
#
_cell.length_a   1.000
_cell.length_b   1.000
_cell.length_c   1.000
_cell.angle_alpha   90.00
_cell.angle_beta   90.00
_cell.angle_gamma   90.00
#
_symmetry.space_group_name_H-M   'P 1'
#
loop_
_entity.id
_entity.type
_entity.pdbx_description
1 polymer ?
#
loop_
_entity_poly.entity_id
_entity_poly.type
_entity_poly.pdbx_seq_one_letter_code
_entity_poly.pdbx_strand_id
1 'polypeptide(L)'
;MLNISPIGRSCSQSERLQFVEYDTEHKIREHFVEELRKNFPIDQYGLQFSIGGQISVDVFPVGWDKTFCLENLSEFDTIHFFGDKTMPGGNDYEIYEHPRTIGHFVNGPDDTIAQIQKLLL
;
A
#
# COMPACT_ATOMS: atom_id res chain seq x y z
N MET A 1 -10.32 -8.41 0.74
CA MET A 1 -8.95 -8.27 1.28
C MET A 1 -8.83 -9.14 2.52
N LEU A 2 -7.76 -9.94 2.60
CA LEU A 2 -7.35 -10.65 3.80
C LEU A 2 -6.08 -10.01 4.33
N ASN A 3 -5.95 -9.90 5.64
CA ASN A 3 -4.72 -9.45 6.29
C ASN A 3 -4.16 -10.58 7.14
N ILE A 4 -2.91 -10.95 6.88
CA ILE A 4 -2.22 -12.06 7.54
C ILE A 4 -1.05 -11.47 8.33
N SER A 5 -0.94 -11.83 9.60
CA SER A 5 0.14 -11.34 10.47
C SER A 5 0.83 -12.52 11.17
N PRO A 6 2.15 -12.72 10.96
CA PRO A 6 2.88 -13.82 11.59
C PRO A 6 2.84 -13.80 13.12
N ILE A 7 2.96 -12.60 13.74
CA ILE A 7 2.84 -12.43 15.20
C ILE A 7 1.39 -12.38 15.68
N GLY A 8 0.43 -12.17 14.77
CA GLY A 8 -0.98 -11.96 15.09
C GLY A 8 -1.29 -10.51 15.43
N ARG A 9 -2.47 -10.03 14.98
CA ARG A 9 -2.87 -8.62 15.14
C ARG A 9 -3.21 -8.22 16.58
N SER A 10 -3.46 -9.19 17.45
CA SER A 10 -3.80 -8.99 18.86
C SER A 10 -2.57 -8.73 19.74
N CYS A 11 -1.36 -8.62 19.17
CA CYS A 11 -0.16 -8.29 19.91
C CYS A 11 -0.24 -6.87 20.51
N SER A 12 0.44 -6.68 21.64
CA SER A 12 0.66 -5.38 22.24
C SER A 12 1.56 -4.49 21.37
N GLN A 13 1.63 -3.20 21.72
CA GLN A 13 2.51 -2.26 21.03
C GLN A 13 4.00 -2.61 21.22
N SER A 14 4.39 -3.09 22.39
CA SER A 14 5.78 -3.52 22.64
C SER A 14 6.16 -4.74 21.82
N GLU A 15 5.28 -5.75 21.76
CA GLU A 15 5.50 -6.95 20.93
C GLU A 15 5.53 -6.60 19.44
N ARG A 16 4.69 -5.66 19.01
CA ARG A 16 4.72 -5.13 17.65
C ARG A 16 6.07 -4.52 17.29
N LEU A 17 6.65 -3.70 18.17
CA LEU A 17 7.96 -3.09 17.93
C LEU A 17 9.09 -4.14 17.91
N GLN A 18 9.05 -5.09 18.84
CA GLN A 18 9.98 -6.23 18.84
C GLN A 18 9.88 -7.05 17.56
N PHE A 19 8.66 -7.29 17.05
CA PHE A 19 8.46 -7.97 15.77
C PHE A 19 9.02 -7.17 14.60
N VAL A 20 8.88 -5.84 14.60
CA VAL A 20 9.46 -5.00 13.54
C VAL A 20 10.98 -5.14 13.49
N GLU A 21 11.65 -5.10 14.65
CA GLU A 21 13.10 -5.31 14.75
C GLU A 21 13.48 -6.71 14.24
N TYR A 22 12.78 -7.73 14.72
CA TYR A 22 13.00 -9.12 14.33
C TYR A 22 12.76 -9.37 12.83
N ASP A 23 11.66 -8.86 12.27
CA ASP A 23 11.34 -8.98 10.85
C ASP A 23 12.31 -8.19 9.96
N THR A 24 12.87 -7.08 10.45
CA THR A 24 13.88 -6.31 9.72
C THR A 24 15.17 -7.11 9.56
N GLU A 25 15.59 -7.82 10.61
CA GLU A 25 16.79 -8.68 10.58
C GLU A 25 16.56 -9.98 9.80
N HIS A 26 15.43 -10.66 10.04
CA HIS A 26 15.19 -12.01 9.52
C HIS A 26 14.31 -12.07 8.27
N LYS A 27 13.77 -10.94 7.82
CA LYS A 27 12.97 -10.80 6.59
C LYS A 27 11.77 -11.76 6.52
N ILE A 28 11.09 -11.98 7.65
CA ILE A 28 10.04 -12.98 7.78
C ILE A 28 8.90 -12.73 6.79
N ARG A 29 8.40 -11.49 6.70
CA ARG A 29 7.30 -11.13 5.80
C ARG A 29 7.70 -11.17 4.32
N GLU A 30 8.95 -10.81 3.99
CA GLU A 30 9.47 -10.89 2.62
C GLU A 30 9.49 -12.34 2.14
N HIS A 31 10.12 -13.25 2.90
CA HIS A 31 10.13 -14.68 2.59
C HIS A 31 8.71 -15.26 2.54
N PHE A 32 7.82 -14.84 3.45
CA PHE A 32 6.46 -15.31 3.44
C PHE A 32 5.70 -14.89 2.17
N VAL A 33 5.87 -13.64 1.73
CA VAL A 33 5.28 -13.16 0.45
C VAL A 33 5.85 -13.91 -0.75
N GLU A 34 7.16 -14.20 -0.77
CA GLU A 34 7.77 -14.99 -1.84
C GLU A 34 7.16 -16.40 -1.92
N GLU A 35 6.98 -17.07 -0.78
CA GLU A 35 6.35 -18.38 -0.74
C GLU A 35 4.88 -18.33 -1.15
N LEU A 36 4.12 -17.30 -0.73
CA LEU A 36 2.74 -17.11 -1.17
C LEU A 36 2.65 -16.93 -2.70
N ARG A 37 3.55 -16.15 -3.30
CA ARG A 37 3.59 -15.95 -4.76
C ARG A 37 3.95 -17.24 -5.52
N LYS A 38 4.82 -18.08 -4.96
CA LYS A 38 5.15 -19.40 -5.55
C LYS A 38 3.98 -20.37 -5.47
N ASN A 39 3.28 -20.42 -4.33
CA ASN A 39 2.19 -21.36 -4.10
C ASN A 39 0.85 -20.90 -4.71
N PHE A 40 0.66 -19.60 -4.89
CA PHE A 40 -0.53 -19.00 -5.50
C PHE A 40 -0.14 -18.05 -6.63
N PRO A 41 0.29 -18.58 -7.79
CA PRO A 41 0.71 -17.77 -8.92
C PRO A 41 -0.39 -16.80 -9.40
N ILE A 42 0.02 -15.58 -9.75
CA ILE A 42 -0.90 -14.49 -10.11
C ILE A 42 -1.75 -14.81 -11.35
N ASP A 43 -1.20 -15.54 -12.32
CA ASP A 43 -1.87 -15.97 -13.55
C ASP A 43 -2.95 -17.03 -13.30
N GLN A 44 -2.84 -17.79 -12.21
CA GLN A 44 -3.79 -18.82 -11.84
C GLN A 44 -4.85 -18.32 -10.85
N TYR A 45 -4.44 -17.52 -9.86
CA TYR A 45 -5.32 -17.13 -8.74
C TYR A 45 -5.76 -15.67 -8.80
N GLY A 46 -5.11 -14.82 -9.60
CA GLY A 46 -5.40 -13.40 -9.67
C GLY A 46 -5.19 -12.69 -8.32
N LEU A 47 -4.28 -13.18 -7.48
CA LEU A 47 -4.00 -12.62 -6.16
C LEU A 47 -2.68 -11.82 -6.14
N GLN A 48 -2.72 -10.69 -5.45
CA GLN A 48 -1.59 -9.85 -5.14
C GLN A 48 -1.31 -9.88 -3.63
N PHE A 49 -0.02 -9.84 -3.29
CA PHE A 49 0.49 -9.92 -1.93
C PHE A 49 1.37 -8.71 -1.67
N SER A 50 1.03 -7.92 -0.65
CA SER A 50 1.74 -6.68 -0.29
C SER A 50 2.10 -6.68 1.20
N ILE A 51 3.33 -6.27 1.53
CA ILE A 51 3.74 -6.11 2.93
C ILE A 51 3.09 -4.84 3.47
N GLY A 52 2.19 -5.02 4.44
CA GLY A 52 1.36 -3.96 5.01
C GLY A 52 1.85 -3.54 6.40
N GLY A 53 2.16 -2.26 6.56
CA GLY A 53 2.50 -1.65 7.84
C GLY A 53 3.67 -2.35 8.55
N GLN A 54 3.53 -2.55 9.86
CA GLN A 54 4.61 -3.05 10.72
C GLN A 54 4.64 -4.58 10.87
N ILE A 55 3.51 -5.28 10.75
CA ILE A 55 3.39 -6.68 11.22
C ILE A 55 2.66 -7.62 10.27
N SER A 56 2.21 -7.16 9.11
CA SER A 56 1.27 -7.92 8.29
C SER A 56 1.58 -7.92 6.81
N VAL A 57 0.91 -8.81 6.10
CA VAL A 57 0.84 -8.94 4.65
C VAL A 57 -0.64 -8.89 4.27
N ASP A 58 -0.98 -8.02 3.32
CA ASP A 58 -2.30 -7.95 2.72
C ASP A 58 -2.38 -8.84 1.47
N VAL A 59 -3.51 -9.51 1.31
CA VAL A 59 -3.85 -10.37 0.18
C VAL A 59 -5.15 -9.89 -0.44
N PHE A 60 -5.12 -9.59 -1.73
CA PHE A 60 -6.28 -9.06 -2.45
C PHE A 60 -6.22 -9.43 -3.93
N PRO A 61 -7.36 -9.44 -4.64
CA PRO A 61 -7.37 -9.61 -6.08
C PRO A 61 -6.55 -8.53 -6.79
N VAL A 62 -5.95 -8.86 -7.93
CA VAL A 62 -5.27 -7.87 -8.78
C VAL A 62 -6.23 -6.74 -9.15
N GLY A 63 -5.74 -5.49 -9.10
CA GLY A 63 -6.53 -4.29 -9.36
C GLY A 63 -7.37 -3.80 -8.17
N TRP A 64 -7.31 -4.48 -7.02
CA TRP A 64 -7.90 -4.00 -5.75
C TRP A 64 -6.92 -3.14 -4.94
N ASP A 65 -5.89 -2.59 -5.57
CA ASP A 65 -5.10 -1.50 -5.00
C ASP A 65 -5.91 -0.18 -5.02
N LYS A 66 -5.27 0.95 -4.71
CA LYS A 66 -5.99 2.23 -4.59
C LYS A 66 -6.63 2.67 -5.91
N THR A 67 -6.18 2.21 -7.07
CA THR A 67 -6.83 2.54 -8.36
C THR A 67 -8.27 2.04 -8.43
N PHE A 68 -8.64 1.04 -7.64
CA PHE A 68 -10.00 0.49 -7.61
C PHE A 68 -11.07 1.56 -7.35
N CYS A 69 -10.76 2.60 -6.57
CA CYS A 69 -11.74 3.66 -6.29
C CYS A 69 -12.00 4.57 -7.51
N LEU A 70 -11.09 4.64 -8.48
CA LEU A 70 -11.16 5.54 -9.63
C LEU A 70 -12.35 5.23 -10.55
N GLU A 71 -12.84 3.99 -10.57
CA GLU A 71 -14.05 3.59 -11.30
C GLU A 71 -15.29 4.37 -10.85
N ASN A 72 -15.28 4.86 -9.60
CA ASN A 72 -16.39 5.60 -9.00
C ASN A 72 -16.23 7.13 -9.11
N LEU A 73 -15.23 7.61 -9.86
CA LEU A 73 -14.91 9.04 -10.01
C LEU A 73 -14.95 9.48 -11.48
N SER A 74 -15.78 8.81 -12.28
CA SER A 74 -15.88 9.04 -13.73
C SER A 74 -16.39 10.43 -14.09
N GLU A 75 -17.13 11.07 -13.19
CA GLU A 75 -17.75 12.38 -13.38
C GLU A 75 -16.77 13.57 -13.27
N PHE A 76 -15.55 13.33 -12.78
CA PHE A 76 -14.54 14.37 -12.64
C PHE A 76 -13.60 14.40 -13.85
N ASP A 77 -13.44 15.61 -14.42
CA ASP A 77 -12.49 15.87 -15.49
C ASP A 77 -11.03 15.79 -14.98
N THR A 78 -10.80 16.27 -13.76
CA THR A 78 -9.47 16.30 -13.13
C THR A 78 -9.52 15.65 -11.75
N ILE A 79 -8.62 14.71 -11.50
CA ILE A 79 -8.47 14.05 -10.20
C ILE A 79 -7.05 14.30 -9.70
N HIS A 80 -6.92 14.96 -8.54
CA HIS A 80 -5.64 15.11 -7.85
C HIS A 80 -5.51 14.03 -6.79
N PHE A 81 -4.38 13.33 -6.77
CA PHE A 81 -4.06 12.34 -5.75
C PHE A 81 -2.83 12.78 -4.96
N PHE A 82 -2.91 12.76 -3.63
CA PHE A 82 -1.80 13.10 -2.73
C PHE A 82 -1.40 11.84 -1.94
N GLY A 83 -0.12 11.45 -1.97
CA GLY A 83 0.36 10.24 -1.29
C GLY A 83 1.83 10.31 -0.89
N ASP A 84 2.22 9.56 0.13
CA ASP A 84 3.59 9.55 0.68
C ASP A 84 4.38 8.28 0.32
N LYS A 85 3.70 7.20 -0.09
CA LYS A 85 4.31 5.92 -0.48
C LYS A 85 4.17 5.67 -1.97
N THR A 86 4.64 6.63 -2.77
CA THR A 86 4.45 6.68 -4.23
C THR A 86 5.60 6.05 -5.04
N MET A 87 6.58 5.42 -4.39
CA MET A 87 7.66 4.69 -5.08
C MET A 87 7.25 3.23 -5.33
N PRO A 88 7.84 2.52 -6.33
CA PRO A 88 7.54 1.11 -6.58
C PRO A 88 7.56 0.25 -5.31
N GLY A 89 6.48 -0.48 -5.05
CA GLY A 89 6.27 -1.27 -3.83
C GLY A 89 5.60 -0.53 -2.68
N GLY A 90 5.43 0.78 -2.77
CA GLY A 90 4.59 1.56 -1.87
C GLY A 90 3.11 1.44 -2.25
N ASN A 91 2.21 1.56 -1.27
CA ASN A 91 0.78 1.33 -1.47
C ASN A 91 0.05 2.49 -2.19
N ASP A 92 0.74 3.60 -2.49
CA ASP A 92 0.21 4.71 -3.27
C ASP A 92 0.70 4.68 -4.73
N TYR A 93 1.67 3.82 -5.06
CA TYR A 93 2.36 3.83 -6.35
C TYR A 93 1.39 3.73 -7.53
N GLU A 94 0.49 2.74 -7.51
CA GLU A 94 -0.39 2.46 -8.64
C GLU A 94 -1.36 3.61 -8.92
N ILE A 95 -1.96 4.21 -7.88
CA ILE A 95 -2.88 5.36 -8.03
C ILE A 95 -2.14 6.67 -8.33
N TYR A 96 -0.91 6.82 -7.83
CA TYR A 96 -0.07 8.00 -8.09
C TYR A 96 0.36 8.06 -9.57
N GLU A 97 0.73 6.92 -10.15
CA GLU A 97 1.13 6.80 -11.57
C GLU A 97 -0.06 6.61 -12.53
N HIS A 98 -1.29 6.48 -12.01
CA HIS A 98 -2.45 6.16 -12.85
C HIS A 98 -2.78 7.33 -13.81
N PRO A 99 -3.03 7.09 -15.12
CA PRO A 99 -3.30 8.16 -16.09
C PRO A 99 -4.53 9.04 -15.81
N ARG A 100 -5.43 8.62 -14.92
CA ARG A 100 -6.61 9.40 -14.47
C ARG A 100 -6.27 10.39 -13.37
N THR A 101 -5.11 10.30 -12.74
CA THR A 101 -4.73 11.14 -11.61
C THR A 101 -3.58 12.09 -11.98
N ILE A 102 -3.57 13.24 -11.34
CA ILE A 102 -2.39 14.09 -11.21
C ILE A 102 -1.81 13.79 -9.83
N GLY A 103 -0.72 13.02 -9.80
CA GLY A 103 -0.07 12.58 -8.57
C GLY A 103 0.78 13.68 -7.92
N HIS A 104 0.59 13.87 -6.61
CA HIS A 104 1.36 14.77 -5.74
C HIS A 104 2.03 13.95 -4.66
N PHE A 105 3.37 13.87 -4.69
CA PHE A 105 4.11 13.25 -3.60
C PHE A 105 4.12 14.22 -2.42
N VAL A 106 3.85 13.71 -1.21
CA VAL A 106 3.84 14.52 0.01
C VAL A 106 4.70 13.89 1.09
N ASN A 107 5.47 14.71 1.80
CA ASN A 107 6.24 14.31 2.97
C ASN A 107 5.49 14.66 4.28
N GLY A 108 4.27 14.17 4.39
CA GLY A 108 3.40 14.35 5.56
C GLY A 108 2.35 15.47 5.44
N PRO A 109 1.61 15.74 6.53
CA PRO A 109 0.43 16.60 6.49
C PRO A 109 0.73 18.07 6.14
N ASP A 110 1.83 18.63 6.65
CA ASP A 110 2.18 20.04 6.43
C ASP A 110 2.51 20.32 4.95
N ASP A 111 3.23 19.39 4.30
CA ASP A 111 3.53 19.46 2.87
C ASP A 111 2.25 19.33 2.02
N THR A 112 1.34 18.43 2.42
CA THR A 112 0.03 18.29 1.78
C THR A 112 -0.74 19.62 1.81
N ILE A 113 -0.77 20.30 2.96
CA ILE A 113 -1.45 21.60 3.11
C ILE A 113 -0.80 22.64 2.20
N ALA A 114 0.54 22.73 2.20
CA ALA A 114 1.26 23.70 1.38
C ALA A 114 0.99 23.50 -0.12
N GLN A 115 0.96 22.25 -0.59
CA GLN A 115 0.68 21.94 -2.00
C GLN A 115 -0.77 22.23 -2.38
N ILE A 116 -1.74 21.91 -1.52
CA ILE A 116 -3.16 22.25 -1.75
C ILE A 116 -3.34 23.76 -1.83
N GLN A 117 -2.72 24.52 -0.92
CA GLN A 117 -2.78 25.99 -0.95
C GLN A 117 -2.22 26.55 -2.25
N LYS A 118 -1.11 26.02 -2.74
CA LYS A 118 -0.52 26.42 -4.03
C LYS A 118 -1.40 26.06 -5.23
N LEU A 119 -2.20 25.00 -5.14
CA LEU A 119 -3.08 24.55 -6.23
C LEU A 119 -4.37 25.39 -6.34
N LEU A 120 -4.87 25.89 -5.20
CA LEU A 120 -6.13 26.65 -5.12
C LEU A 120 -5.96 28.17 -5.30
N LEU A 121 -4.72 28.67 -5.31
CA LEU A 121 -4.37 30.08 -5.50
C LEU A 121 -3.94 30.34 -6.95
#